data_AF-A0A1G3B5V4-F1
#
_entry.id   AF-A0A1G3B5V4-F1
#
_cell.length_a   1.000
_cell.length_b   1.000
_cell.length_c   1.000
_cell.angle_alpha   90.00
_cell.angle_beta   90.00
_cell.angle_gamma   90.00
#
_symmetry.space_group_name_H-M   'P 1'
#
loop_
_entity.id
_entity.type
_entity.pdbx_description
1 polymer ?
#
loop_
_entity_poly.entity_id
_entity_poly.type
_entity_poly.pdbx_seq_one_letter_code
_entity_poly.pdbx_strand_id
1 'polypeptide(L)'
;MGPYVKLIWLLTISILLLGVSVVWFYKEFNPEWKQCQTAEIQERIKKVQESYDFYGDPEMAPASPEDKKAFLAEGEKRKKELEALKGRKLEIKQILLKGEGLWSHQESGQRVDRCTTCHIDEEKLKEVHPEELPISFDIFGCTVCHGGNGRALETEPAHEHIYPDRKAMTDARVDSADELIKMWERLRVLNPEDITSLRRESFFGTSGEYQIYVGRKKCIKCHKTSNPDHVNRWSNSKFETFERIQKEPDYRAGNEDYKKQCYKCHTTGYREDKGIYAETGVGCEACHGPGEVYAYLMGGEKEGSVAEGQKLAKVSFDFNVCGDCHIEKKHEMRKEYFDKQAQKK
;
A
#
# COMPACT_ATOMS: atom_id res chain seq x y z
N MET A 1 32.02 -51.56 -31.25
CA MET A 1 30.56 -51.58 -30.99
C MET A 1 29.84 -51.91 -32.28
N GLY A 2 29.05 -53.00 -32.30
CA GLY A 2 28.32 -53.43 -33.49
C GLY A 2 27.19 -52.47 -33.89
N PRO A 3 26.72 -52.51 -35.14
CA PRO A 3 25.67 -51.62 -35.66
C PRO A 3 24.38 -51.64 -34.82
N TYR A 4 24.03 -52.79 -34.23
CA TYR A 4 22.89 -52.94 -33.33
C TYR A 4 23.00 -52.13 -32.04
N VAL A 5 24.21 -51.99 -31.48
CA VAL A 5 24.44 -51.18 -30.27
C VAL A 5 24.20 -49.71 -30.57
N LYS A 6 24.62 -49.22 -31.75
CA LYS A 6 24.33 -47.85 -32.19
C LYS A 6 22.83 -47.61 -32.40
N LEU A 7 22.12 -48.58 -32.98
CA LEU A 7 20.68 -48.50 -33.22
C LEU A 7 19.89 -48.43 -31.90
N ILE A 8 20.26 -49.23 -30.91
CA ILE A 8 19.66 -49.21 -29.57
C ILE A 8 19.88 -47.87 -28.89
N TRP A 9 21.10 -47.32 -28.95
CA TRP A 9 21.40 -45.99 -28.38
C TRP A 9 20.63 -44.86 -29.06
N LEU A 10 20.46 -44.90 -30.39
CA LEU A 10 19.66 -43.90 -31.11
C LEU A 10 18.18 -44.01 -30.74
N LEU A 11 17.65 -45.22 -30.57
CA LEU A 11 16.28 -45.47 -30.11
C LEU A 11 16.05 -44.97 -28.69
N THR A 12 16.95 -45.25 -27.75
CA THR A 12 16.83 -44.78 -26.36
C THR A 12 16.88 -43.25 -26.27
N ILE A 13 17.80 -42.60 -26.99
CA ILE A 13 17.87 -41.13 -27.08
C ILE A 13 16.60 -40.55 -27.70
N SER A 14 16.08 -41.17 -28.77
CA SER A 14 14.84 -40.71 -29.42
C SER A 14 13.63 -40.81 -28.50
N ILE A 15 13.50 -41.91 -27.74
CA ILE A 15 12.44 -42.10 -26.75
C ILE A 15 12.58 -41.07 -25.61
N LEU A 16 13.80 -40.80 -25.14
CA LEU A 16 14.05 -39.76 -24.14
C LEU A 16 13.68 -38.37 -24.66
N LEU A 17 14.06 -38.01 -25.88
CA LEU A 17 13.70 -36.73 -26.51
C LEU A 17 12.19 -36.59 -26.70
N LEU A 18 11.49 -37.65 -27.11
CA LEU A 18 10.03 -37.67 -27.18
C LEU A 18 9.40 -37.48 -25.79
N GLY A 19 9.91 -38.18 -24.77
CA GLY A 19 9.46 -38.04 -23.39
C GLY A 19 9.61 -36.59 -22.88
N VAL A 20 10.77 -35.97 -23.10
CA VAL A 20 11.02 -34.56 -22.74
C VAL A 20 10.09 -33.63 -23.52
N SER A 21 9.85 -33.89 -24.81
CA SER A 21 8.95 -33.08 -25.64
C SER A 21 7.50 -33.14 -25.15
N VAL A 22 7.03 -34.33 -24.74
CA VAL A 22 5.69 -34.51 -24.17
C VAL A 22 5.56 -33.76 -22.84
N VAL A 23 6.57 -33.85 -21.96
CA VAL A 23 6.58 -33.11 -20.69
C VAL A 23 6.59 -31.60 -20.93
N TRP A 24 7.39 -31.11 -21.88
CA TRP A 24 7.44 -29.70 -22.23
C TRP A 24 6.11 -29.20 -22.79
N PHE A 25 5.51 -29.95 -23.72
CA PHE A 25 4.18 -29.65 -24.25
C PHE A 25 3.12 -29.65 -23.15
N TYR A 26 3.16 -30.61 -22.23
CA TYR A 26 2.24 -30.64 -21.09
C TYR A 26 2.37 -29.39 -20.22
N LYS A 27 3.60 -28.95 -19.91
CA LYS A 27 3.85 -27.72 -19.14
C LYS A 27 3.39 -26.46 -19.87
N GLU A 28 3.64 -26.35 -21.17
CA GLU A 28 3.24 -25.20 -21.98
C GLU A 28 1.71 -25.01 -22.00
N PHE A 29 0.95 -26.10 -22.09
CA PHE A 29 -0.51 -26.03 -22.12
C PHE A 29 -1.17 -26.00 -20.73
N ASN A 30 -0.49 -26.50 -19.69
CA ASN A 30 -0.95 -26.51 -18.29
C ASN A 30 0.00 -25.75 -17.34
N PRO A 31 0.25 -24.45 -17.59
CA PRO A 31 1.14 -23.65 -16.77
C PRO A 31 0.60 -23.49 -15.33
N GLU A 32 1.49 -23.28 -14.37
CA GLU A 32 1.16 -23.21 -12.94
C GLU A 32 0.06 -22.19 -12.63
N TRP A 33 0.08 -21.01 -13.25
CA TRP A 33 -0.93 -19.99 -13.00
C TRP A 33 -2.37 -20.46 -13.29
N LYS A 34 -2.57 -21.32 -14.30
CA LYS A 34 -3.91 -21.90 -14.57
C LYS A 34 -4.33 -22.84 -13.46
N GLN A 35 -3.38 -23.57 -12.88
CA GLN A 35 -3.62 -24.48 -11.76
C GLN A 35 -4.04 -23.68 -10.52
N CYS A 36 -3.37 -22.56 -10.23
CA CYS A 36 -3.75 -21.64 -9.15
C CYS A 36 -5.18 -21.12 -9.31
N GLN A 37 -5.52 -20.57 -10.49
CA GLN A 37 -6.88 -20.06 -10.73
C GLN A 37 -7.93 -21.16 -10.66
N THR A 38 -7.63 -22.34 -11.21
CA THR A 38 -8.57 -23.47 -11.17
C THR A 38 -8.84 -23.90 -9.75
N ALA A 39 -7.79 -24.02 -8.92
CA ALA A 39 -7.94 -24.40 -7.51
C ALA A 39 -8.78 -23.37 -6.73
N GLU A 40 -8.52 -22.08 -6.91
CA GLU A 40 -9.26 -21.01 -6.23
C GLU A 40 -10.72 -20.94 -6.71
N ILE A 41 -10.98 -21.07 -8.01
CA ILE A 41 -12.35 -21.14 -8.55
C ILE A 41 -13.09 -22.37 -8.01
N GLN A 42 -12.43 -23.53 -7.93
CA GLN A 42 -13.04 -24.75 -7.39
C GLN A 42 -13.37 -24.61 -5.90
N GLU A 43 -12.49 -24.00 -5.10
CA GLU A 43 -12.77 -23.73 -3.69
C GLU A 43 -13.99 -22.80 -3.54
N ARG A 44 -14.06 -21.74 -4.35
CA ARG A 44 -15.20 -20.82 -4.36
C ARG A 44 -16.49 -21.48 -4.81
N ILE A 45 -16.44 -22.32 -5.86
CA ILE A 45 -17.59 -23.10 -6.32
C ILE A 45 -18.11 -23.97 -5.17
N LYS A 46 -17.22 -24.64 -4.43
CA LYS A 46 -17.62 -25.48 -3.29
C LYS A 46 -18.35 -24.65 -2.22
N LYS A 47 -17.79 -23.51 -1.80
CA LYS A 47 -18.41 -22.63 -0.80
C LYS A 47 -19.77 -22.09 -1.25
N VAL A 48 -19.88 -21.65 -2.50
CA VAL A 48 -21.13 -21.13 -3.06
C VAL A 48 -22.16 -22.25 -3.25
N GLN A 49 -21.73 -23.45 -3.63
CA GLN A 49 -22.60 -24.62 -3.75
C GLN A 49 -23.21 -24.99 -2.40
N GLU A 50 -22.40 -25.07 -1.33
CA GLU A 50 -22.90 -25.32 0.03
C GLU A 50 -23.93 -24.26 0.47
N SER A 51 -23.67 -22.99 0.15
CA SER A 51 -24.62 -21.90 0.43
C SER A 51 -25.90 -22.00 -0.42
N TYR A 52 -25.79 -22.36 -1.70
CA TYR A 52 -26.94 -22.56 -2.58
C TYR A 52 -27.79 -23.76 -2.14
N ASP A 53 -27.17 -24.86 -1.73
CA ASP A 53 -27.87 -26.05 -1.26
C ASP A 53 -28.72 -25.74 -0.02
N PHE A 54 -28.26 -24.81 0.84
CA PHE A 54 -29.02 -24.30 1.97
C PHE A 54 -30.14 -23.33 1.54
N TYR A 55 -29.81 -22.23 0.85
CA TYR A 55 -30.78 -21.18 0.51
C TYR A 55 -31.77 -21.57 -0.62
N GLY A 56 -31.40 -22.58 -1.41
CA GLY A 56 -32.21 -23.11 -2.51
C GLY A 56 -33.23 -24.15 -2.08
N ASP A 57 -33.15 -24.65 -0.84
CA ASP A 57 -34.09 -25.63 -0.30
C ASP A 57 -35.33 -24.94 0.29
N PRO A 58 -36.53 -25.12 -0.30
CA PRO A 58 -37.77 -24.55 0.25
C PRO A 58 -38.13 -25.06 1.64
N GLU A 59 -37.61 -26.21 2.07
CA GLU A 59 -37.83 -26.79 3.41
C GLU A 59 -37.02 -26.07 4.50
N MET A 60 -35.86 -25.52 4.14
CA MET A 60 -35.00 -24.72 5.04
C MET A 60 -35.50 -23.28 5.20
N ALA A 61 -36.47 -22.86 4.38
CA ALA A 61 -36.96 -21.49 4.37
C ALA A 61 -37.81 -21.17 5.62
N PRO A 62 -37.67 -19.97 6.21
CA PRO A 62 -38.44 -19.56 7.37
C PRO A 62 -39.95 -19.48 7.09
N ALA A 63 -40.77 -19.60 8.13
CA ALA A 63 -42.24 -19.60 8.01
C ALA A 63 -42.85 -18.23 7.67
N SER A 64 -42.16 -17.15 8.05
CA SER A 64 -42.55 -15.76 7.76
C SER A 64 -42.54 -15.51 6.24
N PRO A 65 -43.63 -14.99 5.63
CA PRO A 65 -43.70 -14.74 4.20
C PRO A 65 -42.63 -13.77 3.69
N GLU A 66 -42.33 -12.69 4.45
CA GLU A 66 -41.28 -11.74 4.08
C GLU A 66 -39.90 -12.41 4.12
N ASP A 67 -39.60 -13.15 5.19
CA ASP A 67 -38.30 -13.79 5.36
C ASP A 67 -38.10 -14.94 4.36
N LYS A 68 -39.16 -15.68 4.04
CA LYS A 68 -39.14 -16.74 3.02
C LYS A 68 -38.82 -16.17 1.65
N LYS A 69 -39.42 -15.03 1.31
CA LYS A 69 -39.12 -14.33 0.05
C LYS A 69 -37.66 -13.88 0.00
N ALA A 70 -37.13 -13.33 1.09
CA ALA A 70 -35.72 -12.92 1.16
C ALA A 70 -34.77 -14.13 1.06
N PHE A 71 -35.09 -15.23 1.74
CA PHE A 71 -34.31 -16.48 1.72
C PHE A 71 -34.19 -17.06 0.30
N LEU A 72 -35.31 -17.21 -0.40
CA LEU A 72 -35.31 -17.72 -1.78
C LEU A 72 -34.62 -16.75 -2.76
N ALA A 73 -34.73 -15.44 -2.52
CA ALA A 73 -34.01 -14.44 -3.31
C ALA A 73 -32.48 -14.57 -3.14
N GLU A 74 -32.01 -14.89 -1.93
CA GLU A 74 -30.59 -15.21 -1.70
C GLU A 74 -30.20 -16.51 -2.39
N GLY A 75 -31.05 -17.55 -2.38
CA GLY A 75 -30.83 -18.79 -3.13
C GLY A 75 -30.65 -18.56 -4.64
N GLU A 76 -31.52 -17.76 -5.25
CA GLU A 76 -31.40 -17.34 -6.65
C GLU A 76 -30.12 -16.54 -6.92
N LYS A 77 -29.68 -15.71 -5.97
CA LYS A 77 -28.41 -14.98 -6.06
C LYS A 77 -27.21 -15.94 -6.05
N ARG A 78 -27.20 -16.94 -5.15
CA ARG A 78 -26.16 -17.97 -5.09
C ARG A 78 -26.12 -18.86 -6.33
N LYS A 79 -27.28 -19.18 -6.90
CA LYS A 79 -27.38 -19.90 -8.17
C LYS A 79 -26.69 -19.14 -9.31
N LYS A 80 -26.99 -17.84 -9.45
CA LYS A 80 -26.35 -16.98 -10.46
C LYS A 80 -24.84 -16.87 -10.24
N GLU A 81 -24.40 -16.74 -8.99
CA GLU A 81 -22.99 -16.71 -8.63
C GLU A 81 -22.27 -18.02 -9.03
N LEU A 82 -22.90 -19.17 -8.76
CA LEU A 82 -22.39 -20.49 -9.11
C LEU A 82 -22.26 -20.68 -10.63
N GLU A 83 -23.27 -20.26 -11.40
CA GLU A 83 -23.24 -20.27 -12.87
C GLU A 83 -22.11 -19.38 -13.41
N ALA A 84 -21.93 -18.18 -12.83
CA ALA A 84 -20.84 -17.28 -13.20
C ALA A 84 -19.45 -17.86 -12.89
N LEU A 85 -19.27 -18.52 -11.73
CA LEU A 85 -18.01 -19.18 -11.36
C LEU A 85 -17.69 -20.36 -12.27
N LYS A 86 -18.68 -21.21 -12.59
CA LYS A 86 -18.51 -22.36 -13.51
C LYS A 86 -18.17 -21.92 -14.94
N GLY A 87 -18.68 -20.76 -15.37
CA GLY A 87 -18.41 -20.18 -16.68
C GLY A 87 -17.17 -19.28 -16.75
N ARG A 88 -16.44 -19.10 -15.63
CA ARG A 88 -15.33 -18.15 -15.55
C ARG A 88 -14.16 -18.61 -16.43
N LYS A 89 -13.73 -17.74 -17.34
CA LYS A 89 -12.54 -17.98 -18.17
C LYS A 89 -11.27 -17.70 -17.37
N LEU A 90 -10.28 -18.57 -17.55
CA LEU A 90 -8.94 -18.37 -16.99
C LEU A 90 -8.20 -17.34 -17.85
N GLU A 91 -7.56 -16.38 -17.20
CA GLU A 91 -6.85 -15.30 -17.87
C GLU A 91 -5.69 -14.80 -17.03
N ILE A 92 -4.66 -14.27 -17.68
CA ILE A 92 -3.56 -13.58 -17.02
C ILE A 92 -4.05 -12.17 -16.68
N LYS A 93 -4.14 -11.85 -15.39
CA LYS A 93 -4.42 -10.51 -14.90
C LYS A 93 -3.10 -9.75 -14.75
N GLN A 94 -3.04 -8.56 -15.34
CA GLN A 94 -1.85 -7.72 -15.33
C GLN A 94 -2.20 -6.29 -14.93
N ILE A 95 -1.51 -5.79 -13.91
CA ILE A 95 -1.54 -4.39 -13.51
C ILE A 95 -0.30 -3.71 -14.10
N LEU A 96 -0.54 -2.60 -14.81
CA LEU A 96 0.52 -1.74 -15.34
C LEU A 96 0.82 -0.65 -14.33
N LEU A 97 1.97 -0.74 -13.69
CA LEU A 97 2.40 0.24 -12.70
C LEU A 97 2.95 1.48 -13.43
N LYS A 98 2.52 2.68 -12.98
CA LYS A 98 3.03 3.96 -13.50
C LYS A 98 4.52 4.13 -13.20
N GLY A 99 5.21 4.92 -14.01
CA GLY A 99 6.65 5.19 -13.86
C GLY A 99 7.51 4.52 -14.92
N GLU A 100 8.71 5.06 -15.12
CA GLU A 100 9.71 4.43 -15.98
C GLU A 100 10.32 3.24 -15.23
N GLY A 101 10.31 2.05 -15.86
CA GLY A 101 11.31 1.06 -15.53
C GLY A 101 12.66 1.69 -15.86
N LEU A 102 13.36 2.21 -14.85
CA LEU A 102 14.63 2.91 -15.01
C LEU A 102 15.59 2.03 -15.80
N TRP A 103 15.95 2.52 -16.99
CA TRP A 103 16.82 1.89 -17.98
C TRP A 103 18.30 1.89 -17.56
N SER A 104 18.62 1.36 -16.37
CA SER A 104 20.02 1.19 -15.94
C SER A 104 20.47 -0.28 -15.81
N HIS A 105 19.57 -1.27 -15.91
CA HIS A 105 19.91 -2.69 -15.68
C HIS A 105 19.29 -3.71 -16.66
N GLN A 106 19.25 -3.41 -17.97
CA GLN A 106 19.12 -4.42 -19.05
C GLN A 106 17.88 -5.36 -19.06
N GLU A 107 16.72 -4.96 -18.52
CA GLU A 107 15.45 -5.66 -18.78
C GLU A 107 14.37 -4.71 -19.30
N SER A 108 13.59 -5.15 -20.29
CA SER A 108 12.66 -4.30 -21.05
C SER A 108 11.27 -4.16 -20.39
N GLY A 109 10.77 -2.93 -20.23
CA GLY A 109 9.32 -2.61 -20.20
C GLY A 109 8.75 -1.99 -18.91
N GLN A 110 7.50 -1.51 -19.00
CA GLN A 110 6.69 -1.00 -17.88
C GLN A 110 6.72 -1.96 -16.68
N ARG A 111 6.84 -1.46 -15.45
CA ARG A 111 6.76 -2.30 -14.27
C ARG A 111 5.38 -2.96 -14.22
N VAL A 112 5.38 -4.28 -14.12
CA VAL A 112 4.20 -5.13 -14.27
C VAL A 112 4.02 -5.93 -13.00
N ASP A 113 2.78 -6.02 -12.53
CA ASP A 113 2.39 -6.90 -11.45
C ASP A 113 1.29 -7.86 -11.93
N ARG A 114 1.54 -9.17 -11.80
CA ARG A 114 0.65 -10.26 -12.22
C ARG A 114 0.27 -11.15 -11.04
N CYS A 115 0.51 -10.73 -9.79
CA CYS A 115 0.19 -11.53 -8.61
C CYS A 115 -1.30 -11.91 -8.57
N THR A 116 -2.18 -11.01 -9.01
CA THR A 116 -3.64 -11.26 -9.13
C THR A 116 -4.02 -12.25 -10.22
N THR A 117 -3.07 -12.75 -11.02
CA THR A 117 -3.29 -13.91 -11.88
C THR A 117 -3.49 -15.17 -11.04
N CYS A 118 -2.69 -15.38 -10.00
CA CYS A 118 -2.85 -16.53 -9.10
C CYS A 118 -3.75 -16.19 -7.90
N HIS A 119 -3.64 -14.98 -7.38
CA HIS A 119 -4.44 -14.48 -6.25
C HIS A 119 -5.70 -13.76 -6.75
N ILE A 120 -6.66 -14.54 -7.28
CA ILE A 120 -7.88 -13.99 -7.92
C ILE A 120 -9.00 -13.66 -6.93
N ASP A 121 -8.88 -14.07 -5.67
CA ASP A 121 -9.88 -13.81 -4.64
C ASP A 121 -9.63 -12.45 -3.97
N GLU A 122 -10.26 -11.42 -4.54
CA GLU A 122 -10.16 -10.04 -4.06
C GLU A 122 -10.74 -9.86 -2.65
N GLU A 123 -11.69 -10.69 -2.21
CA GLU A 123 -12.26 -10.59 -0.86
C GLU A 123 -11.26 -11.12 0.18
N LYS A 124 -10.66 -12.30 -0.08
CA LYS A 124 -9.53 -12.80 0.74
C LYS A 124 -8.40 -11.76 0.82
N LEU A 125 -8.09 -11.09 -0.30
CA LEU A 125 -7.08 -10.03 -0.31
C LEU A 125 -7.50 -8.85 0.57
N LYS A 126 -8.74 -8.35 0.50
CA LYS A 126 -9.21 -7.26 1.36
C LYS A 126 -9.14 -7.61 2.85
N GLU A 127 -9.48 -8.84 3.22
CA GLU A 127 -9.48 -9.29 4.62
C GLU A 127 -8.08 -9.31 5.26
N VAL A 128 -7.05 -9.62 4.48
CA VAL A 128 -5.66 -9.74 4.98
C VAL A 128 -4.86 -8.44 4.89
N HIS A 129 -5.46 -7.37 4.35
CA HIS A 129 -4.82 -6.05 4.24
C HIS A 129 -5.51 -5.03 5.15
N PRO A 130 -4.78 -4.02 5.65
CA PRO A 130 -5.39 -2.94 6.41
C PRO A 130 -6.45 -2.21 5.59
N GLU A 131 -7.64 -1.99 6.17
CA GLU A 131 -8.73 -1.25 5.52
C GLU A 131 -8.29 0.19 5.16
N GLU A 132 -7.36 0.74 5.94
CA GLU A 132 -6.82 2.09 5.74
C GLU A 132 -5.57 2.12 4.85
N LEU A 133 -5.27 1.06 4.09
CA LEU A 133 -4.14 1.09 3.18
C LEU A 133 -4.32 2.29 2.23
N PRO A 134 -3.39 3.26 2.21
CA PRO A 134 -3.52 4.51 1.44
C PRO A 134 -3.72 4.35 -0.07
N ILE A 135 -3.50 3.13 -0.55
CA ILE A 135 -3.06 2.79 -1.88
C ILE A 135 -3.92 1.63 -2.35
N SER A 136 -4.65 1.83 -3.44
CA SER A 136 -5.45 0.76 -4.03
C SER A 136 -4.56 -0.22 -4.82
N PHE A 137 -4.81 -1.52 -4.66
CA PHE A 137 -4.01 -2.59 -5.26
C PHE A 137 -3.97 -2.54 -6.78
N ASP A 138 -5.05 -2.09 -7.40
CA ASP A 138 -5.20 -1.91 -8.85
C ASP A 138 -4.30 -0.82 -9.44
N ILE A 139 -3.70 0.03 -8.60
CA ILE A 139 -2.78 1.11 -9.02
C ILE A 139 -1.32 0.74 -8.71
N PHE A 140 -1.06 0.11 -7.56
CA PHE A 140 0.31 -0.08 -7.05
C PHE A 140 0.81 -1.53 -7.13
N GLY A 141 -0.08 -2.51 -7.32
CA GLY A 141 0.29 -3.92 -7.32
C GLY A 141 0.75 -4.42 -5.95
N CYS A 142 1.10 -5.71 -5.88
CA CYS A 142 1.53 -6.37 -4.65
C CYS A 142 3.03 -6.16 -4.40
N THR A 143 3.83 -6.13 -5.47
CA THR A 143 5.30 -6.14 -5.40
C THR A 143 5.94 -4.87 -4.85
N VAL A 144 5.19 -3.77 -4.77
CA VAL A 144 5.65 -2.53 -4.12
C VAL A 144 5.93 -2.78 -2.64
N CYS A 145 4.98 -3.40 -1.93
CA CYS A 145 5.09 -3.69 -0.51
C CYS A 145 5.66 -5.10 -0.27
N HIS A 146 5.32 -6.08 -1.08
CA HIS A 146 5.74 -7.47 -0.84
C HIS A 146 7.07 -7.83 -1.50
N GLY A 147 7.61 -7.06 -2.46
CA GLY A 147 8.74 -7.55 -3.26
C GLY A 147 8.31 -8.65 -4.23
N GLY A 148 9.15 -9.65 -4.47
CA GLY A 148 8.83 -10.67 -5.47
C GLY A 148 9.06 -10.22 -6.92
N ASN A 149 8.84 -11.16 -7.84
CA ASN A 149 8.88 -10.92 -9.28
C ASN A 149 7.46 -10.80 -9.85
N GLY A 150 6.97 -9.58 -9.99
CA GLY A 150 5.61 -9.29 -10.50
C GLY A 150 5.36 -9.73 -11.95
N ARG A 151 6.37 -10.11 -12.72
CA ARG A 151 6.20 -10.61 -14.10
C ARG A 151 6.00 -12.12 -14.18
N ALA A 152 6.47 -12.85 -13.17
CA ALA A 152 6.45 -14.30 -13.17
C ALA A 152 5.03 -14.85 -13.13
N LEU A 153 4.86 -16.02 -13.75
CA LEU A 153 3.60 -16.79 -13.78
C LEU A 153 3.77 -18.17 -13.13
N GLU A 154 4.93 -18.40 -12.52
CA GLU A 154 5.31 -19.60 -11.79
C GLU A 154 5.56 -19.21 -10.34
N THR A 155 5.29 -20.14 -9.43
CA THR A 155 5.21 -19.85 -7.99
C THR A 155 6.58 -19.48 -7.42
N GLU A 156 7.61 -20.27 -7.72
CA GLU A 156 8.95 -20.05 -7.20
C GLU A 156 9.54 -18.70 -7.69
N PRO A 157 9.59 -18.41 -9.00
CA PRO A 157 10.13 -17.12 -9.46
C PRO A 157 9.30 -15.93 -8.99
N ALA A 158 7.96 -16.04 -8.90
CA ALA A 158 7.11 -14.96 -8.41
C ALA A 158 7.41 -14.61 -6.95
N HIS A 159 7.74 -15.61 -6.14
CA HIS A 159 8.01 -15.47 -4.71
C HIS A 159 9.49 -15.29 -4.38
N GLU A 160 10.36 -15.16 -5.38
CA GLU A 160 11.77 -14.85 -5.17
C GLU A 160 11.92 -13.47 -4.50
N HIS A 161 12.52 -13.42 -3.30
CA HIS A 161 12.63 -12.21 -2.48
C HIS A 161 11.28 -11.57 -2.12
N ILE A 162 10.23 -12.37 -1.97
CA ILE A 162 8.94 -11.89 -1.46
C ILE A 162 8.92 -11.85 0.08
N TYR A 163 8.23 -10.86 0.63
CA TYR A 163 7.79 -10.81 2.02
C TYR A 163 6.38 -11.39 2.09
N PRO A 164 6.18 -12.62 2.60
CA PRO A 164 4.90 -13.31 2.52
C PRO A 164 3.82 -12.69 3.41
N ASP A 165 4.20 -11.97 4.47
CA ASP A 165 3.28 -11.42 5.45
C ASP A 165 3.79 -10.10 6.05
N ARG A 166 2.93 -9.48 6.86
CA ARG A 166 3.21 -8.20 7.54
C ARG A 166 4.43 -8.26 8.43
N LYS A 167 4.68 -9.40 9.09
CA LYS A 167 5.81 -9.56 9.99
C LYS A 167 7.11 -9.59 9.20
N ALA A 168 7.18 -10.39 8.14
CA ALA A 168 8.34 -10.46 7.26
C ALA A 168 8.67 -9.10 6.62
N MET A 169 7.64 -8.33 6.21
CA MET A 169 7.82 -6.96 5.74
C MET A 169 8.41 -6.06 6.83
N THR A 170 7.86 -6.14 8.04
CA THR A 170 8.29 -5.31 9.17
C THR A 170 9.71 -5.63 9.57
N ASP A 171 10.00 -6.89 9.89
CA ASP A 171 11.33 -7.35 10.32
C ASP A 171 12.42 -6.89 9.34
N ALA A 172 12.24 -7.16 8.04
CA ALA A 172 13.23 -6.81 7.03
C ALA A 172 13.51 -5.29 6.94
N ARG A 173 12.50 -4.46 7.17
CA ARG A 173 12.56 -2.99 7.03
C ARG A 173 12.95 -2.27 8.31
N VAL A 174 12.80 -2.91 9.46
CA VAL A 174 13.33 -2.39 10.72
C VAL A 174 14.79 -2.80 10.94
N ASP A 175 15.20 -3.97 10.43
CA ASP A 175 16.59 -4.43 10.49
C ASP A 175 17.52 -3.59 9.60
N SER A 176 16.99 -3.02 8.51
CA SER A 176 17.75 -2.21 7.56
C SER A 176 16.91 -1.08 6.99
N ALA A 177 17.39 0.16 7.16
CA ALA A 177 16.78 1.31 6.50
C ALA A 177 16.82 1.17 4.97
N ASP A 178 17.80 0.45 4.42
CA ASP A 178 17.95 0.30 2.97
C ASP A 178 16.76 -0.46 2.36
N GLU A 179 16.17 -1.45 3.06
CA GLU A 179 14.97 -2.15 2.58
C GLU A 179 13.71 -1.28 2.64
N LEU A 180 13.62 -0.40 3.64
CA LEU A 180 12.53 0.58 3.71
C LEU A 180 12.67 1.66 2.63
N ILE A 181 13.90 2.14 2.40
CA ILE A 181 14.22 3.09 1.33
C ILE A 181 13.88 2.48 -0.03
N LYS A 182 14.23 1.22 -0.29
CA LYS A 182 13.84 0.51 -1.53
C LYS A 182 12.32 0.48 -1.71
N MET A 183 11.55 0.27 -0.63
CA MET A 183 10.09 0.33 -0.70
C MET A 183 9.61 1.75 -1.04
N TRP A 184 10.15 2.79 -0.39
CA TRP A 184 9.80 4.17 -0.68
C TRP A 184 10.18 4.58 -2.11
N GLU A 185 11.33 4.16 -2.62
CA GLU A 185 11.71 4.41 -4.02
C GLU A 185 10.73 3.73 -5.00
N ARG A 186 10.31 2.49 -4.70
CA ARG A 186 9.27 1.79 -5.47
C ARG A 186 7.94 2.53 -5.46
N LEU A 187 7.58 3.19 -4.37
CA LEU A 187 6.39 4.05 -4.26
C LEU A 187 6.55 5.33 -5.07
N ARG A 188 7.71 6.00 -4.98
CA ARG A 188 8.03 7.24 -5.72
C ARG A 188 7.91 7.07 -7.22
N VAL A 189 8.41 5.96 -7.78
CA VAL A 189 8.37 5.70 -9.24
C VAL A 189 6.94 5.79 -9.79
N LEU A 190 5.93 5.50 -8.98
CA LEU A 190 4.52 5.52 -9.38
C LEU A 190 3.95 6.95 -9.44
N ASN A 191 4.62 7.92 -8.81
CA ASN A 191 4.25 9.34 -8.78
C ASN A 191 5.49 10.25 -8.99
N PRO A 192 5.99 10.38 -10.23
CA PRO A 192 7.28 11.01 -10.53
C PRO A 192 7.30 12.55 -10.42
N GLU A 193 6.32 13.17 -9.78
CA GLU A 193 6.22 14.63 -9.68
C GLU A 193 7.29 15.26 -8.77
N ASP A 194 8.10 14.48 -8.05
CA ASP A 194 9.20 14.94 -7.20
C ASP A 194 10.50 14.17 -7.44
N ILE A 195 11.58 14.90 -7.71
CA ILE A 195 12.86 14.29 -8.15
C ILE A 195 13.90 14.28 -7.02
N THR A 196 13.70 15.04 -5.93
CA THR A 196 14.79 15.36 -4.99
C THR A 196 14.73 14.67 -3.63
N SER A 197 13.55 14.30 -3.12
CA SER A 197 13.40 13.70 -1.78
C SER A 197 12.35 12.57 -1.75
N LEU A 198 12.42 11.70 -0.73
CA LEU A 198 11.39 10.69 -0.42
C LEU A 198 10.43 11.18 0.67
N ARG A 199 10.17 12.50 0.74
CA ARG A 199 9.39 13.08 1.85
C ARG A 199 8.00 12.49 1.92
N ARG A 200 7.29 12.44 0.79
CA ARG A 200 5.90 11.95 0.74
C ARG A 200 5.83 10.46 1.02
N GLU A 201 6.78 9.70 0.49
CA GLU A 201 6.87 8.25 0.66
C GLU A 201 7.24 7.89 2.09
N SER A 202 8.01 8.74 2.78
CA SER A 202 8.37 8.55 4.18
C SER A 202 7.18 8.59 5.15
N PHE A 203 5.97 8.89 4.66
CA PHE A 203 4.76 8.83 5.47
C PHE A 203 4.20 7.41 5.56
N PHE A 204 4.71 6.47 4.75
CA PHE A 204 4.32 5.06 4.78
C PHE A 204 5.30 4.24 5.62
N GLY A 205 4.76 3.40 6.49
CA GLY A 205 5.50 2.57 7.45
C GLY A 205 6.03 1.30 6.82
N THR A 206 6.50 0.37 7.66
CA THR A 206 7.16 -0.84 7.19
C THR A 206 6.25 -1.82 6.46
N SER A 207 4.92 -1.72 6.56
CA SER A 207 3.99 -2.54 5.76
C SER A 207 3.13 -1.74 4.76
N GLY A 208 3.46 -0.46 4.53
CA GLY A 208 2.80 0.40 3.54
C GLY A 208 1.60 1.20 4.06
N GLU A 209 1.17 1.00 5.31
CA GLU A 209 0.21 1.84 6.01
C GLU A 209 0.79 3.22 6.33
N TYR A 210 -0.06 4.20 6.63
CA TYR A 210 0.42 5.48 7.14
C TYR A 210 1.05 5.32 8.52
N GLN A 211 2.20 5.96 8.70
CA GLN A 211 2.91 5.97 9.98
C GLN A 211 2.20 6.82 11.03
N ILE A 212 2.43 6.46 12.28
CA ILE A 212 1.95 7.18 13.45
C ILE A 212 2.82 8.42 13.70
N TYR A 213 2.15 9.56 13.87
CA TYR A 213 2.75 10.76 14.44
C TYR A 213 2.90 10.56 15.95
N VAL A 214 4.14 10.46 16.43
CA VAL A 214 4.45 10.15 17.84
C VAL A 214 4.40 11.36 18.75
N GLY A 215 4.32 12.56 18.17
CA GLY A 215 4.21 13.84 18.86
C GLY A 215 5.56 14.42 19.29
N ARG A 216 5.64 15.76 19.28
CA ARG A 216 6.87 16.51 19.57
C ARG A 216 7.55 16.15 20.89
N LYS A 217 6.79 15.76 21.91
CA LYS A 217 7.32 15.41 23.24
C LYS A 217 8.28 14.22 23.16
N LYS A 218 8.00 13.23 22.32
CA LYS A 218 8.86 12.05 22.13
C LYS A 218 10.17 12.46 21.45
N CYS A 219 10.09 13.32 20.43
CA CYS A 219 11.26 13.88 19.75
C CYS A 219 12.15 14.67 20.72
N ILE A 220 11.56 15.58 21.50
CA ILE A 220 12.28 16.42 22.47
C ILE A 220 12.99 15.56 23.53
N LYS A 221 12.36 14.47 24.00
CA LYS A 221 12.95 13.58 25.02
C LYS A 221 14.34 13.08 24.61
N CYS A 222 14.53 12.72 23.34
CA CYS A 222 15.81 12.23 22.83
C CYS A 222 16.69 13.36 22.27
N HIS A 223 16.11 14.27 21.47
CA HIS A 223 16.88 15.31 20.78
C HIS A 223 17.32 16.47 21.67
N LYS A 224 16.73 16.67 22.84
CA LYS A 224 17.20 17.69 23.79
C LYS A 224 18.65 17.45 24.25
N THR A 225 19.08 16.19 24.26
CA THR A 225 20.46 15.82 24.60
C THR A 225 21.35 15.73 23.37
N SER A 226 20.87 15.12 22.28
CA SER A 226 21.69 14.90 21.08
C SER A 226 21.81 16.12 20.16
N ASN A 227 20.81 17.00 20.14
CA ASN A 227 20.71 18.18 19.28
C ASN A 227 20.07 19.38 20.02
N PRO A 228 20.67 19.82 21.15
CA PRO A 228 20.06 20.80 22.04
C PRO A 228 19.75 22.14 21.34
N ASP A 229 20.65 22.64 20.50
CA ASP A 229 20.48 23.93 19.83
C ASP A 229 19.26 23.96 18.91
N HIS A 230 19.02 22.85 18.19
CA HIS A 230 17.86 22.72 17.31
C HIS A 230 16.56 22.70 18.11
N VAL A 231 16.50 21.87 19.16
CA VAL A 231 15.33 21.77 20.05
C VAL A 231 15.05 23.11 20.74
N ASN A 232 16.09 23.80 21.22
CA ASN A 232 15.95 25.09 21.89
C ASN A 232 15.48 26.17 20.91
N ARG A 233 16.03 26.21 19.69
CA ARG A 233 15.57 27.16 18.66
C ARG A 233 14.09 26.98 18.34
N TRP A 234 13.66 25.74 18.08
CA TRP A 234 12.25 25.43 17.82
C TRP A 234 11.37 25.78 19.03
N SER A 235 11.77 25.36 20.23
CA SER A 235 11.01 25.61 21.48
C SER A 235 10.87 27.11 21.78
N ASN A 236 11.89 27.91 21.49
CA ASN A 236 11.87 29.35 21.70
C ASN A 236 11.02 30.10 20.68
N SER A 237 10.96 29.60 19.44
CA SER A 237 10.01 30.13 18.43
C SER A 237 8.56 29.75 18.71
N LYS A 238 8.34 28.73 19.56
CA LYS A 238 7.08 28.14 20.05
C LYS A 238 6.09 27.61 18.99
N PHE A 239 6.13 28.11 17.75
CA PHE A 239 5.24 27.73 16.65
C PHE A 239 3.76 27.63 17.09
N GLU A 240 3.29 28.59 17.91
CA GLU A 240 1.91 28.72 18.43
C GLU A 240 0.92 29.22 17.35
N THR A 241 1.07 28.68 16.13
CA THR A 241 0.32 29.12 14.97
C THR A 241 -1.17 28.77 15.11
N PHE A 242 -1.51 27.69 15.82
CA PHE A 242 -2.89 27.28 16.07
C PHE A 242 -3.60 28.21 17.05
N GLU A 243 -2.95 28.53 18.16
CA GLU A 243 -3.45 29.46 19.17
C GLU A 243 -3.64 30.87 18.57
N ARG A 244 -2.81 31.24 17.59
CA ARG A 244 -2.96 32.49 16.85
C ARG A 244 -4.23 32.53 16.01
N ILE A 245 -4.54 31.49 15.24
CA ILE A 245 -5.73 31.45 14.37
C ILE A 245 -7.02 31.31 15.18
N GLN A 246 -7.00 30.61 16.32
CA GLN A 246 -8.17 30.50 17.21
C GLN A 246 -8.66 31.87 17.74
N LYS A 247 -7.78 32.87 17.74
CA LYS A 247 -8.11 34.24 18.16
C LYS A 247 -8.70 35.08 17.03
N GLU A 248 -8.60 34.63 15.78
CA GLU A 248 -9.03 35.41 14.63
C GLU A 248 -10.55 35.36 14.42
N PRO A 249 -11.18 36.49 14.04
CA PRO A 249 -12.63 36.57 13.87
C PRO A 249 -13.12 35.68 12.73
N ASP A 250 -12.35 35.55 11.65
CA ASP A 250 -12.68 34.72 10.50
C ASP A 250 -12.70 33.23 10.85
N TYR A 251 -11.73 32.77 11.65
CA TYR A 251 -11.70 31.39 12.13
C TYR A 251 -12.86 31.07 13.10
N ARG A 252 -13.17 31.99 14.01
CA ARG A 252 -14.26 31.82 14.99
C ARG A 252 -15.65 31.80 14.34
N ALA A 253 -15.84 32.63 13.31
CA ALA A 253 -17.08 32.68 12.55
C ALA A 253 -17.15 31.62 11.44
N GLY A 254 -16.02 30.98 11.10
CA GLY A 254 -15.90 29.98 10.06
C GLY A 254 -16.60 28.66 10.41
N ASN A 255 -17.18 28.03 9.39
CA ASN A 255 -17.68 26.66 9.49
C ASN A 255 -16.54 25.64 9.49
N GLU A 256 -16.86 24.35 9.61
CA GLU A 256 -15.84 23.30 9.63
C GLU A 256 -14.98 23.27 8.36
N ASP A 257 -15.56 23.52 7.18
CA ASP A 257 -14.78 23.54 5.94
C ASP A 257 -13.78 24.70 5.89
N TYR A 258 -14.14 25.86 6.44
CA TYR A 258 -13.21 26.97 6.61
C TYR A 258 -12.04 26.58 7.52
N LYS A 259 -12.34 25.97 8.68
CA LYS A 259 -11.32 25.56 9.66
C LYS A 259 -10.37 24.49 9.10
N LYS A 260 -10.88 23.54 8.31
CA LYS A 260 -10.07 22.52 7.62
C LYS A 260 -8.97 23.14 6.75
N GLN A 261 -9.22 24.29 6.12
CA GLN A 261 -8.22 24.98 5.33
C GLN A 261 -7.08 25.55 6.20
N CYS A 262 -7.39 25.96 7.43
CA CYS A 262 -6.38 26.39 8.40
C CYS A 262 -5.55 25.21 8.93
N TYR A 263 -6.16 24.04 9.11
CA TYR A 263 -5.47 22.86 9.67
C TYR A 263 -4.28 22.41 8.81
N LYS A 264 -4.36 22.57 7.48
CA LYS A 264 -3.28 22.24 6.54
C LYS A 264 -1.92 22.88 6.89
N CYS A 265 -1.91 24.06 7.53
CA CYS A 265 -0.70 24.80 7.85
C CYS A 265 -0.49 25.08 9.34
N HIS A 266 -1.56 25.01 10.14
CA HIS A 266 -1.54 25.36 11.56
C HIS A 266 -1.62 24.14 12.49
N THR A 267 -1.49 22.93 11.94
CA THR A 267 -1.44 21.68 12.71
C THR A 267 -0.33 20.78 12.18
N THR A 268 -0.02 19.73 12.93
CA THR A 268 0.95 18.71 12.53
C THR A 268 0.22 17.45 12.10
N GLY A 269 0.60 16.89 10.95
CA GLY A 269 0.04 15.63 10.45
C GLY A 269 -1.43 15.72 10.05
N TYR A 270 -1.85 16.83 9.42
CA TYR A 270 -3.22 16.96 8.92
C TYR A 270 -3.48 15.98 7.76
N ARG A 271 -4.53 15.18 7.92
CA ARG A 271 -5.04 14.20 6.95
C ARG A 271 -6.31 14.74 6.34
N GLU A 272 -6.22 15.26 5.12
CA GLU A 272 -7.35 15.88 4.42
C GLU A 272 -8.49 14.89 4.14
N ASP A 273 -8.14 13.64 3.84
CA ASP A 273 -9.09 12.54 3.60
C ASP A 273 -9.94 12.19 4.84
N LYS A 274 -9.36 12.33 6.04
CA LYS A 274 -10.04 12.04 7.31
C LYS A 274 -10.50 13.28 8.06
N GLY A 275 -10.00 14.46 7.68
CA GLY A 275 -10.23 15.71 8.39
C GLY A 275 -9.62 15.77 9.80
N ILE A 276 -8.61 14.94 10.11
CA ILE A 276 -7.97 14.85 11.43
C ILE A 276 -6.52 15.35 11.38
N TYR A 277 -5.96 15.74 12.53
CA TYR A 277 -4.54 16.08 12.69
C TYR A 277 -3.97 15.43 13.95
N ALA A 278 -2.66 15.24 13.99
CA ALA A 278 -1.98 14.57 15.10
C ALA A 278 -1.71 15.51 16.29
N GLU A 279 -1.34 16.77 16.01
CA GLU A 279 -1.04 17.75 17.06
C GLU A 279 -1.43 19.18 16.64
N THR A 280 -1.83 20.01 17.61
CA THR A 280 -2.03 21.44 17.37
C THR A 280 -0.69 22.18 17.23
N GLY A 281 -0.64 23.13 16.31
CA GLY A 281 0.56 23.89 15.98
C GLY A 281 1.52 23.14 15.07
N VAL A 282 2.63 23.79 14.71
CA VAL A 282 3.68 23.23 13.84
C VAL A 282 4.78 22.61 14.69
N GLY A 283 4.66 21.29 14.92
CA GLY A 283 5.59 20.45 15.67
C GLY A 283 6.78 19.96 14.84
N CYS A 284 7.63 19.14 15.45
CA CYS A 284 8.81 18.55 14.78
C CYS A 284 8.40 17.76 13.51
N GLU A 285 7.33 16.98 13.62
CA GLU A 285 6.85 16.08 12.57
C GLU A 285 6.14 16.82 11.42
N ALA A 286 5.86 18.12 11.55
CA ALA A 286 5.33 18.92 10.43
C ALA A 286 6.40 19.10 9.33
N CYS A 287 7.67 19.19 9.75
CA CYS A 287 8.81 19.29 8.83
C CYS A 287 9.42 17.92 8.53
N HIS A 288 9.62 17.09 9.56
CA HIS A 288 10.33 15.81 9.45
C HIS A 288 9.46 14.62 9.02
N GLY A 289 8.13 14.78 8.96
CA GLY A 289 7.22 13.67 8.75
C GLY A 289 6.95 12.86 10.02
N PRO A 290 6.12 11.81 9.94
CA PRO A 290 5.73 10.98 11.08
C PRO A 290 6.92 10.24 11.69
N GLY A 291 6.95 10.19 13.02
CA GLY A 291 8.09 9.75 13.82
C GLY A 291 8.08 8.28 14.22
N GLU A 292 7.15 7.45 13.75
CA GLU A 292 6.99 6.06 14.20
C GLU A 292 8.26 5.22 13.96
N VAL A 293 8.69 5.11 12.70
CA VAL A 293 9.86 4.31 12.33
C VAL A 293 11.13 4.91 12.94
N TYR A 294 11.22 6.24 12.98
CA TYR A 294 12.30 6.96 13.63
C TYR A 294 12.43 6.63 15.12
N ALA A 295 11.30 6.60 15.83
CA ALA A 295 11.26 6.30 17.25
C ALA A 295 11.60 4.83 17.54
N TYR A 296 11.31 3.92 16.61
CA TYR A 296 11.75 2.53 16.70
C TYR A 296 13.27 2.44 16.49
N LEU A 297 13.78 2.91 15.36
CA LEU A 297 15.20 2.78 14.98
C LEU A 297 16.15 3.57 15.90
N MET A 298 15.73 4.73 16.39
CA MET A 298 16.55 5.60 17.26
C MET A 298 16.23 5.47 18.75
N GLY A 299 15.31 4.56 19.13
CA GLY A 299 14.81 4.41 20.49
C GLY A 299 15.76 3.72 21.47
N GLY A 300 16.71 2.93 20.97
CA GLY A 300 17.84 2.36 21.71
C GLY A 300 17.48 1.56 22.96
N GLU A 301 17.24 0.25 22.81
CA GLU A 301 17.43 -0.75 23.89
C GLU A 301 17.44 -2.20 23.35
N LYS A 302 16.82 -2.45 22.19
CA LYS A 302 17.03 -3.62 21.30
C LYS A 302 16.52 -3.21 19.91
N GLU A 303 17.17 -3.71 18.85
CA GLU A 303 16.65 -3.76 17.46
C GLU A 303 16.66 -2.47 16.61
N GLY A 304 17.53 -1.49 16.91
CA GLY A 304 17.74 -0.36 16.01
C GLY A 304 19.10 0.33 16.20
N SER A 305 19.67 0.82 15.10
CA SER A 305 20.87 1.67 15.12
C SER A 305 20.47 3.10 14.80
N VAL A 306 20.94 4.06 15.61
CA VAL A 306 20.80 5.50 15.33
C VAL A 306 21.25 5.84 13.90
N ALA A 307 22.24 5.11 13.37
CA ALA A 307 22.71 5.27 12.00
C ALA A 307 21.65 4.92 10.95
N GLU A 308 20.82 3.88 11.18
CA GLU A 308 19.72 3.52 10.28
C GLU A 308 18.63 4.60 10.29
N GLY A 309 18.27 5.12 11.46
CA GLY A 309 17.36 6.26 11.56
C GLY A 309 17.89 7.52 10.86
N GLN A 310 19.21 7.76 10.92
CA GLN A 310 19.86 8.87 10.21
C GLN A 310 19.81 8.70 8.69
N LYS A 311 19.93 7.48 8.16
CA LYS A 311 19.76 7.22 6.71
C LYS A 311 18.37 7.63 6.25
N LEU A 312 17.32 7.22 6.97
CA LEU A 312 15.95 7.60 6.66
C LEU A 312 15.75 9.13 6.69
N ALA A 313 16.27 9.79 7.72
CA ALA A 313 16.13 11.24 7.87
C ALA A 313 16.81 12.01 6.73
N LYS A 314 17.93 11.50 6.21
CA LYS A 314 18.68 12.11 5.11
C LYS A 314 17.92 12.09 3.78
N VAL A 315 17.19 11.01 3.50
CA VAL A 315 16.49 10.85 2.21
C VAL A 315 15.06 11.41 2.22
N SER A 316 14.45 11.52 3.40
CA SER A 316 13.05 11.94 3.56
C SER A 316 12.88 13.43 3.84
N PHE A 317 13.92 14.13 4.32
CA PHE A 317 13.80 15.55 4.59
C PHE A 317 13.91 16.38 3.30
N ASP A 318 13.03 17.36 3.16
CA ASP A 318 13.01 18.28 2.03
C ASP A 318 12.82 19.72 2.51
N PHE A 319 13.67 20.64 2.06
CA PHE A 319 13.57 22.06 2.38
C PHE A 319 12.35 22.74 1.72
N ASN A 320 11.75 22.13 0.69
CA ASN A 320 10.52 22.60 0.08
C ASN A 320 9.32 22.53 1.04
N VAL A 321 9.43 21.86 2.20
CA VAL A 321 8.38 21.80 3.23
C VAL A 321 7.87 23.17 3.69
N CYS A 322 8.72 24.20 3.63
CA CYS A 322 8.30 25.58 3.91
C CYS A 322 7.19 26.04 2.94
N GLY A 323 7.28 25.60 1.68
CA GLY A 323 6.33 25.87 0.61
C GLY A 323 5.02 25.10 0.73
N ASP A 324 4.87 24.15 1.66
CA ASP A 324 3.54 23.55 1.93
C ASP A 324 2.59 24.60 2.55
N CYS A 325 3.16 25.60 3.23
CA CYS A 325 2.42 26.63 3.96
C CYS A 325 2.67 28.05 3.41
N HIS A 326 3.92 28.38 3.10
CA HIS A 326 4.34 29.73 2.70
C HIS A 326 4.22 29.93 1.19
N ILE A 327 2.99 29.91 0.67
CA ILE A 327 2.69 30.20 -0.74
C ILE A 327 1.76 31.40 -0.88
N GLU A 328 1.79 31.98 -2.08
CA GLU A 328 0.90 33.08 -2.44
C GLU A 328 -0.57 32.67 -2.27
N LYS A 329 -1.41 33.60 -1.82
CA LYS A 329 -2.87 33.43 -1.71
C LYS A 329 -3.39 32.37 -0.72
N LYS A 330 -2.56 31.68 0.08
CA LYS A 330 -3.04 30.77 1.14
C LYS A 330 -3.98 31.41 2.18
N HIS A 331 -4.00 32.74 2.25
CA HIS A 331 -4.86 33.51 3.14
C HIS A 331 -5.93 34.35 2.40
N GLU A 332 -6.15 34.13 1.10
CA GLU A 332 -7.12 34.91 0.30
C GLU A 332 -8.55 34.81 0.82
N MET A 333 -8.94 33.63 1.31
CA MET A 333 -10.23 33.41 1.98
C MET A 333 -10.51 34.35 3.16
N ARG A 334 -9.46 34.83 3.84
CA ARG A 334 -9.57 35.78 4.95
C ARG A 334 -9.92 37.17 4.42
N LYS A 335 -9.31 37.57 3.31
CA LYS A 335 -9.64 38.82 2.61
C LYS A 335 -11.11 38.82 2.22
N GLU A 336 -11.59 37.74 1.62
CA GLU A 336 -13.02 37.60 1.28
C GLU A 336 -13.94 37.72 2.50
N TYR A 337 -13.55 37.12 3.63
CA TYR A 337 -14.29 37.26 4.88
C TYR A 337 -14.38 38.74 5.29
N PHE A 338 -13.25 39.44 5.36
CA PHE A 338 -13.23 40.84 5.79
C PHE A 338 -13.93 41.78 4.81
N ASP A 339 -13.81 41.55 3.49
CA ASP A 339 -14.51 42.31 2.46
C ASP A 339 -16.04 42.16 2.61
N LYS A 340 -16.52 40.93 2.87
CA LYS A 340 -17.94 40.66 3.16
C LYS A 340 -18.41 41.34 4.45
N GLN A 341 -17.57 41.41 5.48
CA GLN A 341 -17.93 42.12 6.72
C GLN A 341 -17.95 43.64 6.52
N ALA A 342 -17.08 44.19 5.66
CA ALA A 342 -17.05 45.60 5.32
C ALA A 342 -18.29 46.04 4.53
N GLN A 343 -18.80 45.18 3.63
CA GLN A 343 -20.02 45.45 2.85
C GLN A 343 -21.32 45.39 3.67
N LYS A 344 -21.28 44.81 4.89
CA LYS A 344 -22.42 44.72 5.81
C LYS A 344 -22.53 45.92 6.76
N LYS A 345 -21.49 46.76 6.80
CA LYS A 345 -21.47 48.04 7.53
C LYS A 345 -21.87 49.16 6.58
#